data_AF-A0A2U9NLT2-F1
#
_entry.id   AF-A0A2U9NLT2-F1
#
_cell.length_a   1.000
_cell.length_b   1.000
_cell.length_c   1.000
_cell.angle_alpha   90.00
_cell.angle_beta   90.00
_cell.angle_gamma   90.00
#
_symmetry.space_group_name_H-M   'P 1'
#
loop_
_entity.id
_entity.type
_entity.pdbx_description
1 polymer ?
#
loop_
_entity_poly.entity_id
_entity_poly.type
_entity_poly.pdbx_seq_one_letter_code
_entity_poly.pdbx_strand_id
1 'polypeptide(L)'
;MDMEKLEELRQRVADSHSTLQGLHEQRFGPVNTHRNTMITLSPLQLTIPSTFHSHVQQYQLSSRALQILQSTLDKLLDSYTKEYDDACRKLVQPTIPQLQPLLPNVAEKLRSGIQHHFERYGLPKIMETVKQFAEQHPRPSKPQPALCQSSIPAYEA
;
A
#
# COMPACT_ATOMS: atom_id res chain seq x y z
N MET A 1 58.45 -3.56 -2.18
CA MET A 1 58.49 -3.48 -3.65
C MET A 1 57.09 -3.52 -4.30
N ASP A 2 56.12 -4.28 -3.79
CA ASP A 2 54.78 -4.34 -4.42
C ASP A 2 53.86 -3.15 -4.07
N MET A 3 54.05 -2.51 -2.91
CA MET A 3 53.25 -1.35 -2.48
C MET A 3 53.56 -0.08 -3.30
N GLU A 4 54.84 0.17 -3.61
CA GLU A 4 55.27 1.34 -4.39
C GLU A 4 54.74 1.28 -5.84
N LYS A 5 54.74 0.09 -6.45
CA LYS A 5 54.16 -0.12 -7.78
C LYS A 5 52.65 0.09 -7.80
N LEU A 6 51.96 -0.24 -6.71
CA LEU A 6 50.53 -0.02 -6.59
C LEU A 6 50.18 1.47 -6.45
N GLU A 7 51.01 2.23 -5.73
CA GLU A 7 50.87 3.69 -5.63
C GLU A 7 51.13 4.37 -6.97
N GLU A 8 52.19 3.99 -7.69
CA GLU A 8 52.48 4.50 -9.03
C GLU A 8 51.32 4.21 -10.01
N LEU A 9 50.74 3.01 -9.95
CA LEU A 9 49.60 2.66 -10.78
C LEU A 9 48.37 3.53 -10.44
N ARG A 10 48.08 3.72 -9.16
CA ARG A 10 46.97 4.58 -8.71
C ARG A 10 47.17 6.01 -9.16
N GLN A 11 48.40 6.52 -9.08
CA GLN A 11 48.73 7.86 -9.53
C GLN A 11 48.52 8.00 -11.03
N ARG A 12 49.03 7.06 -11.85
CA ARG A 12 48.81 7.06 -13.30
C ARG A 12 47.34 6.99 -13.68
N VAL A 13 46.53 6.22 -12.96
CA VAL A 13 45.08 6.13 -13.19
C VAL A 13 44.40 7.47 -12.85
N ALA A 14 44.78 8.11 -11.74
CA ALA A 14 44.27 9.41 -11.36
C ALA A 14 44.63 10.51 -12.38
N ASP A 15 45.88 10.55 -12.82
CA ASP A 15 46.38 11.53 -13.79
C ASP A 15 45.72 11.35 -15.17
N SER A 16 45.52 10.10 -15.57
CA SER A 16 44.81 9.77 -16.83
C SER A 16 43.34 10.20 -16.75
N HIS A 17 42.69 9.95 -15.61
CA HIS A 17 41.31 10.35 -15.38
C HIS A 17 41.16 11.87 -15.46
N SER A 18 42.01 12.65 -14.78
CA SER A 18 41.95 14.13 -14.83
C SER A 18 42.20 14.67 -16.24
N THR A 19 43.11 14.05 -16.99
CA THR A 19 43.42 14.46 -18.37
C THR A 19 42.23 14.22 -19.30
N LEU A 20 41.64 13.02 -19.23
CA LEU A 20 40.47 12.67 -20.03
C LEU A 20 39.25 13.53 -19.67
N GLN A 21 39.04 13.79 -18.37
CA GLN A 21 37.97 14.66 -17.91
C GLN A 21 38.15 16.09 -18.45
N GLY A 22 39.35 16.68 -18.33
CA GLY A 22 39.61 18.03 -18.83
C GLY A 22 39.40 18.16 -20.34
N LEU A 23 39.88 17.18 -21.13
CA LEU A 23 39.67 17.15 -22.58
C LEU A 23 38.20 17.00 -22.96
N HIS A 24 37.45 16.19 -22.21
CA HIS A 24 36.01 16.05 -22.40
C HIS A 24 35.30 17.38 -22.10
N GLU A 25 35.59 18.01 -20.95
CA GLU A 25 34.94 19.25 -20.53
C GLU A 25 35.21 20.41 -21.49
N GLN A 26 36.42 20.46 -22.08
CA GLN A 26 36.76 21.46 -23.08
C GLN A 26 35.95 21.32 -24.38
N ARG A 27 35.64 20.08 -24.80
CA ARG A 27 34.92 19.82 -26.06
C ARG A 27 33.41 19.77 -25.90
N PHE A 28 32.94 19.27 -24.77
CA PHE A 28 31.53 18.90 -24.57
C PHE A 28 30.88 19.61 -23.38
N GLY A 29 31.64 20.43 -22.63
CA GLY A 29 31.18 21.11 -21.43
C GLY A 29 31.30 20.25 -20.15
N PRO A 30 31.07 20.86 -18.98
CA PRO A 30 31.25 20.21 -17.68
C PRO A 30 30.45 18.90 -17.57
N VAL A 31 31.12 17.83 -17.13
CA VAL A 31 30.46 16.57 -16.81
C VAL A 31 29.75 16.74 -15.47
N ASN A 32 28.51 17.19 -15.51
CA ASN A 32 27.65 17.13 -14.33
C ASN A 32 27.34 15.66 -14.06
N THR A 33 28.19 15.00 -13.24
CA THR A 33 27.86 13.72 -12.62
C THR A 33 26.67 13.95 -11.70
N HIS A 34 25.47 13.91 -12.27
CA HIS A 34 24.25 13.91 -11.49
C HIS A 34 24.32 12.63 -10.65
N ARG A 35 24.64 12.79 -9.37
CA ARG A 35 24.47 11.75 -8.38
C ARG A 35 22.99 11.41 -8.45
N ASN A 36 22.65 10.33 -9.16
CA ASN A 36 21.29 9.82 -9.25
C ASN A 36 20.89 9.45 -7.82
N THR A 37 20.30 10.39 -7.10
CA THR A 37 19.57 10.10 -5.87
C THR A 37 18.48 9.15 -6.30
N MET A 38 18.63 7.86 -5.98
CA MET A 38 17.55 6.90 -6.21
C MET A 38 16.35 7.40 -5.42
N ILE A 39 15.36 7.93 -6.14
CA ILE A 39 14.10 8.36 -5.53
C ILE A 39 13.39 7.09 -5.09
N THR A 40 13.35 6.87 -3.78
CA THR A 40 12.56 5.80 -3.17
C THR A 40 11.13 6.30 -2.96
N LEU A 41 10.18 5.69 -3.66
CA LEU A 41 8.76 5.95 -3.44
C LEU A 41 8.27 5.08 -2.28
N SER A 42 7.58 5.69 -1.31
CA SER A 42 6.98 4.95 -0.19
C SER A 42 5.91 3.95 -0.68
N PRO A 43 5.72 2.82 0.02
CA PRO A 43 4.67 1.86 -0.32
C PRO A 43 3.27 2.46 -0.18
N LEU A 44 2.29 1.87 -0.86
CA LEU A 44 0.89 2.24 -0.74
C LEU A 44 0.35 1.86 0.65
N GLN A 45 -0.33 2.79 1.31
CA GLN A 45 -1.09 2.54 2.53
C GLN A 45 -2.54 2.96 2.29
N LEU A 46 -3.39 1.98 1.97
CA LEU A 46 -4.83 2.22 1.83
C LEU A 46 -5.48 2.30 3.20
N THR A 47 -6.38 3.25 3.35
CA THR A 47 -7.19 3.41 4.56
C THR A 47 -8.58 2.85 4.34
N ILE A 48 -9.07 2.03 5.27
CA ILE A 48 -10.46 1.59 5.29
C ILE A 48 -11.26 2.64 6.08
N PRO A 49 -12.26 3.30 5.48
CA PRO A 49 -13.09 4.26 6.20
C PRO A 49 -13.79 3.62 7.39
N SER A 50 -13.86 4.32 8.53
CA SER A 50 -14.59 3.86 9.72
C SER A 50 -16.06 3.57 9.43
N THR A 51 -16.65 4.29 8.49
CA THR A 51 -18.02 4.05 8.00
C THR A 51 -18.20 2.63 7.48
N PHE A 52 -17.21 2.04 6.82
CA PHE A 52 -17.28 0.65 6.35
C PHE A 52 -17.43 -0.32 7.53
N HIS A 53 -16.63 -0.15 8.58
CA HIS A 53 -16.72 -0.99 9.78
C HIS A 53 -18.07 -0.87 10.47
N SER A 54 -18.62 0.35 10.59
CA SER A 54 -19.96 0.57 11.16
C SER A 54 -21.05 -0.15 10.37
N HIS A 55 -20.99 -0.14 9.03
CA HIS A 55 -21.95 -0.87 8.20
C HIS A 55 -21.82 -2.38 8.37
N VAL A 56 -20.59 -2.93 8.41
CA VAL A 56 -20.37 -4.37 8.63
C VAL A 56 -20.95 -4.82 9.98
N GLN A 57 -20.81 -4.02 11.02
CA GLN A 57 -21.34 -4.33 12.36
C GLN A 57 -22.88 -4.47 12.38
N GLN A 58 -23.60 -3.72 11.53
CA GLN A 58 -25.06 -3.79 11.45
C GLN A 58 -25.57 -5.17 11.01
N TYR A 59 -24.79 -5.90 10.21
CA TYR A 59 -25.17 -7.22 9.69
C TYR A 59 -24.94 -8.37 10.69
N GLN A 60 -24.40 -8.10 11.88
CA GLN A 60 -24.18 -9.07 12.96
C GLN A 60 -23.56 -10.40 12.48
N LEU A 61 -22.55 -10.31 11.62
CA LEU A 61 -21.91 -11.45 11.00
C LEU A 61 -21.36 -12.43 12.05
N SER A 62 -21.38 -13.73 11.72
CA SER A 62 -20.70 -14.74 12.53
C SER A 62 -19.19 -14.51 12.53
N SER A 63 -18.49 -15.01 13.56
CA SER A 63 -17.03 -14.92 13.64
C SER A 63 -16.33 -15.49 12.39
N ARG A 64 -16.88 -16.57 11.81
CA ARG A 64 -16.35 -17.18 10.59
C ARG A 64 -16.53 -16.26 9.38
N ALA A 65 -17.70 -15.63 9.25
CA ALA A 65 -17.96 -14.67 8.17
C ALA A 65 -17.06 -13.42 8.28
N LEU A 66 -16.81 -12.93 9.50
CA LEU A 66 -15.86 -11.84 9.73
C LEU A 66 -14.42 -12.20 9.34
N GLN A 67 -13.97 -13.42 9.64
CA GLN A 67 -12.63 -13.88 9.20
C GLN A 67 -12.52 -13.95 7.67
N ILE A 68 -13.56 -14.44 6.99
CA ILE A 68 -13.59 -14.49 5.51
C ILE A 68 -13.60 -13.07 4.92
N LEU A 69 -14.36 -12.16 5.52
CA LEU A 69 -14.39 -10.75 5.13
C LEU A 69 -13.01 -10.12 5.28
N GLN A 70 -12.36 -10.32 6.43
CA GLN A 70 -11.00 -9.82 6.66
C GLN A 70 -10.02 -10.36 5.63
N SER A 71 -10.02 -11.67 5.37
CA SER A 71 -9.15 -12.26 4.35
C SER A 71 -9.41 -11.71 2.94
N THR A 72 -10.67 -11.41 2.62
CA THR A 72 -11.04 -10.80 1.34
C THR A 72 -10.52 -9.36 1.24
N LEU A 73 -10.61 -8.59 2.32
CA LEU A 73 -10.05 -7.25 2.40
C LEU A 73 -8.52 -7.29 2.27
N ASP A 74 -7.84 -8.17 2.99
CA ASP A 74 -6.39 -8.30 2.93
C ASP A 74 -5.90 -8.62 1.51
N LYS A 75 -6.60 -9.54 0.80
CA LYS A 75 -6.31 -9.86 -0.61
C LYS A 75 -6.52 -8.67 -1.54
N LEU A 76 -7.59 -7.90 -1.31
CA LEU A 76 -7.87 -6.70 -2.10
C LEU A 76 -6.81 -5.62 -1.87
N LEU A 77 -6.41 -5.40 -0.62
CA LEU A 77 -5.33 -4.47 -0.27
C LEU A 77 -4.00 -4.89 -0.91
N ASP A 78 -3.68 -6.18 -0.88
CA ASP A 78 -2.48 -6.74 -1.51
C ASP A 78 -2.50 -6.53 -3.04
N SER A 79 -3.65 -6.70 -3.71
CA SER A 79 -3.74 -6.44 -5.15
C SER A 79 -3.49 -4.98 -5.50
N TYR A 80 -4.09 -4.03 -4.77
CA TYR A 80 -3.83 -2.60 -4.99
C TYR A 80 -2.38 -2.21 -4.70
N THR A 81 -1.78 -2.81 -3.66
CA THR A 81 -0.38 -2.56 -3.31
C THR A 81 0.55 -3.02 -4.43
N LYS A 82 0.33 -4.22 -4.97
CA LYS A 82 1.09 -4.74 -6.12
C LYS A 82 0.93 -3.88 -7.37
N GLU A 83 -0.30 -3.47 -7.69
CA GLU A 83 -0.56 -2.59 -8.83
C GLU A 83 0.14 -1.23 -8.69
N TYR A 84 0.13 -0.66 -7.49
CA TYR A 84 0.85 0.58 -7.19
C TYR A 84 2.36 0.42 -7.32
N ASP A 85 2.92 -0.65 -6.77
CA ASP A 85 4.36 -0.92 -6.84
C ASP A 85 4.81 -1.12 -8.29
N ASP A 86 4.05 -1.85 -9.08
CA ASP A 86 4.30 -2.04 -10.51
C ASP A 86 4.21 -0.72 -11.29
N ALA A 87 3.21 0.11 -11.00
CA ALA A 87 3.07 1.44 -11.60
C ALA A 87 4.25 2.35 -11.21
N CYS A 88 4.68 2.32 -9.95
CA CYS A 88 5.82 3.08 -9.47
C CYS A 88 7.12 2.64 -10.13
N ARG A 89 7.35 1.33 -10.27
CA ARG A 89 8.52 0.80 -10.99
C ARG A 89 8.55 1.27 -12.44
N LYS A 90 7.39 1.23 -13.12
CA LYS A 90 7.23 1.74 -14.50
C LYS A 90 7.40 3.25 -14.59
N LEU A 91 7.12 4.00 -13.54
CA LEU A 91 7.38 5.44 -13.51
C LEU A 91 8.86 5.74 -13.36
N VAL A 92 9.60 4.99 -12.54
CA VAL A 92 11.03 5.20 -12.24
C VAL A 92 11.96 4.68 -13.34
N GLN A 93 11.64 3.55 -14.00
CA GLN A 93 12.52 2.93 -15.01
C GLN A 93 12.81 3.81 -16.26
N PRO A 94 11.84 4.54 -16.83
CA PRO A 94 12.03 5.35 -18.03
C PRO A 94 12.19 6.85 -17.73
N THR A 95 12.29 7.28 -16.47
CA THR A 95 12.23 8.72 -16.16
C THR A 95 13.45 9.46 -16.69
N ILE A 96 13.22 10.34 -17.65
CA ILE A 96 14.19 11.36 -18.09
C ILE A 96 14.63 12.14 -16.83
N PRO A 97 15.91 12.48 -16.66
CA PRO A 97 16.41 13.19 -15.47
C PRO A 97 15.60 14.45 -15.09
N GLN A 98 15.02 15.12 -16.09
CA GLN A 98 14.19 16.31 -15.92
C GLN A 98 12.82 16.04 -15.27
N LEU A 99 12.32 14.80 -15.33
CA LEU A 99 11.03 14.37 -14.76
C LEU A 99 11.17 13.78 -13.35
N GLN A 100 12.39 13.44 -12.91
CA GLN A 100 12.66 13.01 -11.53
C GLN A 100 12.05 13.93 -10.44
N PRO A 101 12.17 15.27 -10.51
CA PRO A 101 11.58 16.15 -9.49
C PRO A 101 10.05 16.12 -9.47
N LEU A 102 9.39 15.64 -10.54
CA LEU A 102 7.94 15.52 -10.62
C LEU A 102 7.43 14.17 -10.09
N LEU A 103 8.30 13.15 -9.97
CA LEU A 103 7.91 11.80 -9.53
C LEU A 103 7.16 11.78 -8.20
N PRO A 104 7.56 12.52 -7.14
CA PRO A 104 6.82 12.52 -5.88
C PRO A 104 5.37 13.00 -6.06
N ASN A 105 5.15 14.04 -6.86
CA ASN A 105 3.81 14.58 -7.12
C ASN A 105 2.96 13.58 -7.92
N VAL A 106 3.54 12.94 -8.94
CA VAL A 106 2.84 11.89 -9.71
C VAL A 106 2.49 10.69 -8.81
N ALA A 107 3.41 10.28 -7.93
CA ALA A 107 3.18 9.20 -6.97
C ALA A 107 2.06 9.54 -5.99
N GLU A 108 2.01 10.76 -5.45
CA GLU A 108 0.91 11.22 -4.57
C GLU A 108 -0.44 11.23 -5.27
N LYS A 109 -0.49 11.69 -6.53
CA LYS A 109 -1.71 11.64 -7.35
C LYS A 109 -2.16 10.20 -7.60
N LEU A 110 -1.21 9.30 -7.87
CA LEU A 110 -1.51 7.88 -8.05
C LEU A 110 -2.06 7.26 -6.75
N ARG A 111 -1.44 7.53 -5.60
CA ARG A 111 -1.94 7.08 -4.28
C ARG A 111 -3.37 7.57 -4.04
N SER A 112 -3.61 8.85 -4.24
CA SER A 112 -4.93 9.47 -4.05
C SER A 112 -5.99 8.87 -4.98
N GLY A 113 -5.63 8.64 -6.25
CA GLY A 113 -6.51 8.01 -7.24
C GLY A 113 -6.87 6.56 -6.88
N ILE A 114 -5.89 5.79 -6.41
CA ILE A 114 -6.09 4.41 -5.95
C ILE A 114 -6.97 4.38 -4.70
N GLN A 115 -6.74 5.26 -3.72
CA GLN A 115 -7.59 5.39 -2.53
C GLN A 115 -9.05 5.71 -2.94
N HIS A 116 -9.25 6.68 -3.83
CA HIS A 116 -10.59 7.03 -4.32
C HIS A 116 -11.27 5.87 -5.04
N HIS A 117 -10.53 5.12 -5.86
CA HIS A 117 -11.05 3.96 -6.55
C HIS A 117 -11.41 2.82 -5.59
N PHE A 118 -10.55 2.58 -4.58
CA PHE A 118 -10.79 1.61 -3.52
C PHE A 118 -12.08 1.92 -2.75
N GLU A 119 -12.29 3.18 -2.35
CA GLU A 119 -13.49 3.61 -1.64
C GLU A 119 -14.75 3.56 -2.49
N ARG A 120 -14.67 3.94 -3.77
CA ARG A 120 -15.83 4.07 -4.65
C ARG A 120 -16.26 2.77 -5.29
N TYR A 121 -15.34 1.85 -5.53
CA TYR A 121 -15.61 0.62 -6.29
C TYR A 121 -15.20 -0.65 -5.54
N GLY A 122 -14.10 -0.62 -4.78
CA GLY A 122 -13.61 -1.77 -4.02
C GLY A 122 -14.51 -2.11 -2.83
N LEU A 123 -14.66 -1.17 -1.91
CA LEU A 123 -15.44 -1.36 -0.68
C LEU A 123 -16.94 -1.62 -0.93
N PRO A 124 -17.62 -0.93 -1.85
CA PRO A 124 -19.03 -1.17 -2.11
C PRO A 124 -19.31 -2.58 -2.63
N LYS A 125 -18.42 -3.11 -3.49
CA LYS A 125 -18.52 -4.48 -3.99
C LYS A 125 -18.42 -5.52 -2.87
N ILE A 126 -17.55 -5.29 -1.88
CA ILE A 126 -17.47 -6.14 -0.69
C ILE A 126 -18.70 -5.98 0.20
N MET A 127 -19.20 -4.75 0.36
CA MET A 127 -20.41 -4.51 1.16
C MET A 127 -21.64 -5.20 0.56
N GLU A 128 -21.76 -5.25 -0.76
CA GLU A 128 -22.84 -5.95 -1.46
C GLU A 128 -22.81 -7.46 -1.17
N THR A 129 -21.64 -8.09 -1.20
CA THR A 129 -21.52 -9.52 -0.88
C THR A 129 -21.81 -9.81 0.60
N VAL A 130 -21.41 -8.91 1.50
CA VAL A 130 -21.77 -8.99 2.93
C VAL A 130 -23.28 -8.92 3.11
N LYS A 131 -23.95 -7.98 2.43
CA LYS A 131 -25.40 -7.82 2.48
C LYS A 131 -26.11 -9.08 1.96
N GLN A 132 -25.71 -9.60 0.80
CA GLN A 132 -26.27 -10.82 0.23
C GLN A 132 -26.11 -12.03 1.17
N PHE A 133 -24.95 -12.16 1.81
CA PHE A 133 -24.71 -13.23 2.78
C PHE A 133 -25.62 -13.09 4.01
N ALA A 134 -25.79 -11.87 4.53
CA ALA A 134 -26.65 -11.61 5.68
C ALA A 134 -28.14 -11.88 5.37
N GLU A 135 -28.59 -11.56 4.16
CA GLU A 135 -29.95 -11.85 3.69
C GLU A 135 -30.22 -13.36 3.53
N GLN A 136 -29.23 -14.13 3.07
CA GLN A 136 -29.35 -15.59 2.90
C GLN A 136 -29.23 -16.37 4.21
N HIS A 137 -28.58 -15.79 5.21
CA HIS A 137 -28.38 -16.39 6.53
C HIS A 137 -28.92 -15.49 7.64
N PRO A 138 -30.25 -15.23 7.65
CA PRO A 138 -30.85 -14.43 8.71
C PRO A 138 -30.60 -15.13 10.04
N ARG A 139 -30.05 -14.38 11.00
CA ARG A 139 -29.82 -14.90 12.35
C ARG A 139 -31.17 -15.34 12.91
N PRO A 140 -31.31 -16.57 13.42
CA PRO A 140 -32.54 -16.97 14.06
C PRO A 140 -32.74 -16.06 15.27
N SER A 141 -33.72 -15.15 15.16
CA SER A 141 -34.26 -14.39 16.27
C SER A 141 -34.82 -15.40 17.25
N LYS A 142 -33.99 -15.94 18.14
CA LYS A 142 -34.49 -16.72 19.27
C LYS A 142 -35.41 -15.77 20.04
N PRO A 143 -36.73 -16.05 20.11
CA PRO A 143 -37.59 -15.33 21.04
C PRO A 143 -36.95 -15.49 22.41
N GLN A 144 -36.74 -14.40 23.14
CA GLN A 144 -36.35 -14.51 24.54
C GLN A 144 -37.40 -15.41 25.22
N PRO A 145 -37.00 -16.51 25.89
CA PRO A 145 -37.97 -17.28 26.66
C PRO A 145 -38.62 -16.31 27.64
N ALA A 146 -39.95 -16.25 27.62
CA ALA A 146 -40.72 -15.41 28.51
C ALA A 146 -40.20 -15.61 29.94
N LEU A 147 -40.05 -14.50 30.70
CA LEU A 147 -39.73 -14.54 32.12
C LEU A 147 -40.65 -15.57 32.78
N CYS A 148 -40.08 -16.72 33.16
CA CYS A 148 -40.78 -17.73 33.91
C CYS A 148 -41.24 -17.05 35.19
N GLN A 149 -42.53 -16.75 35.27
CA GLN A 149 -43.14 -16.20 36.46
C GLN A 149 -42.79 -17.14 37.61
N SER A 150 -42.01 -16.65 38.56
CA SER A 150 -41.68 -17.37 39.77
C SER A 150 -42.99 -17.59 40.52
N SER A 151 -43.52 -18.80 40.45
CA SER A 151 -44.62 -19.27 41.28
C SER A 151 -44.15 -19.21 42.73
N ILE A 152 -44.48 -18.13 43.43
CA ILE A 152 -44.33 -18.03 44.88
C ILE A 152 -45.37 -18.99 45.48
N PRO A 153 -44.99 -20.03 46.22
CA PRO A 153 -45.95 -20.88 46.90
C PRO A 153 -46.52 -20.10 48.09
N ALA A 154 -47.85 -20.01 48.17
CA ALA A 154 -48.53 -19.57 49.38
C ALA A 154 -48.26 -20.60 50.48
N TYR A 155 -47.47 -20.22 51.48
CA TYR A 155 -47.34 -20.99 52.72
C TYR A 155 -48.62 -20.80 53.52
N GLU A 156 -49.29 -21.90 53.85
CA GLU A 156 -50.38 -21.95 54.83
C GLU A 156 -49.84 -21.58 56.23
N ALA A 157 -50.55 -20.70 56.92
CA ALA A 157 -50.57 -20.57 58.38
C ALA A 157 -51.89 -19.93 58.81
#